data_AF-A0A2W5FQC1-F1
#
_entry.id   AF-A0A2W5FQC1-F1
#
_cell.length_a   1.000
_cell.length_b   1.000
_cell.length_c   1.000
_cell.angle_alpha   90.00
_cell.angle_beta   90.00
_cell.angle_gamma   90.00
#
_symmetry.space_group_name_H-M   'P 1'
#
loop_
_entity.id
_entity.type
_entity.pdbx_description
1 polymer ?
#
loop_
_entity_poly.entity_id
_entity_poly.type
_entity_poly.pdbx_seq_one_letter_code
_entity_poly.pdbx_strand_id
1 'polypeptide(L)'
;MKNIARNFLMIDIPLLLMMGQVLVEIFVPNTEKAAFHSEGGPHEAIEAFFLVFAFPVALFLTFKVKNFWLKIWAGIAALCCFYVAGEEISWGQQIFHWGTPENWAAINDQNETNLHNTSTWLDQKPRAILEIGVLIGGLIIPALRKWKPERLPQRFKEIYPGNIVVFTAICAVIVKLIGIYGDTTGHHLFWRVSEVMELYLYYFVLLYLIDRKFSWKEQGLI
;
A
#
# COMPACT_ATOMS: atom_id res chain seq x y z
N MET A 1 -14.43 -5.07 15.80
CA MET A 1 -13.18 -5.85 16.01
C MET A 1 -12.76 -5.76 17.49
N LYS A 2 -12.21 -6.82 18.10
CA LYS A 2 -11.73 -6.74 19.50
C LYS A 2 -10.61 -5.69 19.63
N ASN A 3 -10.60 -4.92 20.72
CA ASN A 3 -9.65 -3.80 20.90
C ASN A 3 -8.17 -4.21 20.79
N ILE A 4 -7.79 -5.38 21.31
CA ILE A 4 -6.41 -5.88 21.24
C ILE A 4 -5.98 -6.11 19.79
N ALA A 5 -6.77 -6.85 19.01
CA ALA A 5 -6.49 -7.10 17.60
C ALA A 5 -6.44 -5.81 16.78
N ARG A 6 -7.30 -4.83 17.12
CA ARG A 6 -7.28 -3.52 16.49
C ARG A 6 -5.98 -2.76 16.75
N ASN A 7 -5.52 -2.73 18.00
CA ASN A 7 -4.28 -2.04 18.36
C ASN A 7 -3.07 -2.69 17.70
N PHE A 8 -3.03 -4.02 17.65
CA PHE A 8 -1.97 -4.77 16.99
C PHE A 8 -1.84 -4.42 15.50
N LEU A 9 -2.96 -4.41 14.78
CA LEU A 9 -2.98 -4.00 13.37
C LEU A 9 -2.65 -2.51 13.18
N MET A 10 -3.16 -1.64 14.06
CA MET A 10 -3.00 -0.19 13.93
C MET A 10 -1.59 0.29 14.26
N ILE A 11 -0.97 -0.22 15.33
CA ILE A 11 0.24 0.34 15.92
C ILE A 11 1.40 -0.64 15.79
N ASP A 12 1.21 -1.87 16.28
CA ASP A 12 2.33 -2.80 16.44
C ASP A 12 2.91 -3.19 15.09
N ILE A 13 2.08 -3.50 14.08
CA ILE A 13 2.59 -3.87 12.75
C ILE A 13 3.37 -2.72 12.08
N PRO A 14 2.82 -1.50 11.87
CA PRO A 14 3.60 -0.42 11.23
C PRO A 14 4.89 -0.07 11.99
N LEU A 15 4.86 -0.16 13.32
CA LEU A 15 6.02 0.08 14.16
C LEU A 15 7.08 -1.01 13.97
N LEU A 16 6.68 -2.28 14.00
CA LEU A 16 7.58 -3.41 13.77
C LEU A 16 8.19 -3.38 12.37
N LEU A 17 7.42 -2.98 11.35
CA LEU A 17 7.94 -2.77 9.99
C LEU A 17 9.00 -1.66 9.98
N MET A 18 8.75 -0.53 10.66
CA MET A 18 9.72 0.58 10.74
C MET A 18 10.99 0.15 11.47
N MET A 19 10.84 -0.52 12.61
CA MET A 19 11.95 -1.03 13.39
C MET A 19 12.76 -2.05 12.58
N GLY A 20 12.08 -2.97 11.89
CA GLY A 20 12.71 -3.93 10.99
C GLY A 20 13.53 -3.24 9.91
N GLN A 21 12.96 -2.25 9.22
CA GLN A 21 13.68 -1.50 8.19
C GLN A 21 14.89 -0.76 8.76
N VAL A 22 14.74 -0.07 9.90
CA VAL A 22 15.87 0.63 10.54
C VAL A 22 16.97 -0.34 10.96
N LEU A 23 16.62 -1.54 11.45
CA LEU A 23 17.61 -2.57 11.77
C LEU A 23 18.35 -3.06 10.52
N VAL A 24 17.64 -3.25 9.39
CA VAL A 24 18.28 -3.55 8.09
C VAL A 24 19.25 -2.44 7.72
N GLU A 25 18.86 -1.17 7.87
CA GLU A 25 19.75 -0.06 7.52
C GLU A 25 21.02 0.03 8.37
N ILE A 26 20.96 -0.34 9.63
CA ILE A 26 22.09 -0.26 10.56
C ILE A 26 23.01 -1.47 10.45
N PHE A 27 22.45 -2.68 10.33
CA PHE A 27 23.20 -3.91 10.54
C PHE A 27 23.51 -4.70 9.27
N VAL A 28 22.76 -4.49 8.18
CA VAL A 28 22.93 -5.28 6.94
C VAL A 28 23.94 -4.58 6.03
N PRO A 29 24.95 -5.28 5.49
CA PRO A 29 25.91 -4.69 4.53
C PRO A 29 25.22 -4.21 3.24
N ASN A 30 25.77 -3.17 2.59
CA ASN A 30 25.18 -2.60 1.38
C ASN A 30 24.94 -3.61 0.24
N THR A 31 25.80 -4.62 0.10
CA THR A 31 25.62 -5.70 -0.89
C THR A 31 24.38 -6.54 -0.62
N GLU A 32 24.09 -6.82 0.65
CA GLU A 32 22.92 -7.57 1.07
C GLU A 32 21.66 -6.69 1.05
N LYS A 33 21.77 -5.39 1.35
CA LYS A 33 20.66 -4.44 1.15
C LYS A 33 20.23 -4.36 -0.31
N ALA A 34 21.19 -4.35 -1.24
CA ALA A 34 20.91 -4.37 -2.66
C ALA A 34 20.12 -5.63 -3.06
N ALA A 35 20.44 -6.80 -2.50
CA ALA A 35 19.69 -8.04 -2.70
C ALA A 35 18.34 -8.06 -1.95
N PHE A 36 18.24 -7.38 -0.82
CA PHE A 36 16.97 -7.26 -0.09
C PHE A 36 15.92 -6.46 -0.88
N HIS A 37 16.40 -5.47 -1.62
CA HIS A 37 15.65 -4.53 -2.44
C HIS A 37 15.75 -4.81 -3.95
N SER A 38 16.24 -5.99 -4.34
CA SER A 38 16.27 -6.42 -5.75
C SER A 38 14.90 -6.95 -6.16
N GLU A 39 14.70 -7.06 -7.48
CA GLU A 39 13.55 -7.76 -8.08
C GLU A 39 13.39 -9.17 -7.49
N GLY A 40 12.16 -9.51 -7.09
CA GLY A 40 11.82 -10.75 -6.39
C GLY A 40 12.41 -10.85 -4.98
N GLY A 41 12.95 -9.75 -4.44
CA GLY A 41 13.56 -9.67 -3.14
C GLY A 41 12.54 -9.77 -1.99
N PRO A 42 13.00 -9.94 -0.75
CA PRO A 42 12.13 -9.98 0.42
C PRO A 42 11.20 -8.77 0.56
N HIS A 43 11.60 -7.59 0.09
CA HIS A 43 10.79 -6.37 0.19
C HIS A 43 9.54 -6.46 -0.69
N GLU A 44 9.71 -6.71 -2.00
CA GLU A 44 8.62 -6.92 -2.97
C GLU A 44 7.70 -8.07 -2.54
N ALA A 45 8.25 -9.14 -1.94
CA ALA A 45 7.44 -10.25 -1.44
C ALA A 45 6.49 -9.83 -0.30
N ILE A 46 6.91 -8.93 0.60
CA ILE A 46 6.06 -8.42 1.69
C ILE A 46 5.00 -7.44 1.15
N GLU A 47 5.36 -6.63 0.17
CA GLU A 47 4.44 -5.73 -0.53
C GLU A 47 3.34 -6.50 -1.27
N ALA A 48 3.75 -7.47 -2.09
CA ALA A 48 2.85 -8.40 -2.76
C ALA A 48 1.96 -9.13 -1.76
N PHE A 49 2.51 -9.57 -0.61
CA PHE A 49 1.71 -10.18 0.45
C PHE A 49 0.56 -9.27 0.89
N PHE A 50 0.79 -7.97 1.18
CA PHE A 50 -0.31 -7.10 1.61
C PHE A 50 -1.40 -6.96 0.54
N LEU A 51 -1.03 -6.85 -0.73
CA LEU A 51 -1.98 -6.71 -1.82
C LEU A 51 -2.74 -8.02 -2.12
N VAL A 52 -2.05 -9.17 -2.05
CA VAL A 52 -2.64 -10.51 -2.19
C VAL A 52 -3.68 -10.77 -1.09
N PHE A 53 -3.48 -10.26 0.12
CA PHE A 53 -4.50 -10.35 1.18
C PHE A 53 -5.57 -9.27 1.09
N ALA A 54 -5.24 -8.09 0.57
CA ALA A 54 -6.21 -7.01 0.35
C ALA A 54 -7.23 -7.39 -0.73
N PHE A 55 -6.80 -8.02 -1.81
CA PHE A 55 -7.64 -8.36 -2.96
C PHE A 55 -8.87 -9.22 -2.59
N PRO A 56 -8.74 -10.37 -1.90
CA PRO A 56 -9.89 -11.18 -1.47
C PRO A 56 -10.84 -10.43 -0.54
N VAL A 57 -10.34 -9.53 0.30
CA VAL A 57 -11.18 -8.70 1.17
C VAL A 57 -12.01 -7.73 0.33
N ALA A 58 -11.39 -7.02 -0.61
CA ALA A 58 -12.10 -6.12 -1.53
C ALA A 58 -13.12 -6.87 -2.39
N LEU A 59 -12.75 -8.05 -2.91
CA LEU A 59 -13.63 -8.90 -3.70
C LEU A 59 -14.84 -9.39 -2.89
N PHE A 60 -14.60 -9.83 -1.66
CA PHE A 60 -15.68 -10.19 -0.73
C PHE A 60 -16.65 -9.01 -0.51
N LEU A 61 -16.13 -7.81 -0.26
CA LEU A 61 -16.96 -6.62 -0.07
C LEU A 61 -17.80 -6.30 -1.30
N THR A 62 -17.21 -6.43 -2.49
CA THR A 62 -17.88 -6.22 -3.78
C THR A 62 -19.11 -7.13 -3.92
N PHE A 63 -18.97 -8.41 -3.56
CA PHE A 63 -20.08 -9.36 -3.67
C PHE A 63 -21.11 -9.27 -2.54
N LYS A 64 -20.71 -8.78 -1.36
CA LYS A 64 -21.62 -8.71 -0.20
C LYS A 64 -22.40 -7.42 -0.10
N VAL A 65 -21.84 -6.30 -0.55
CA VAL A 65 -22.48 -5.00 -0.37
C VAL A 65 -23.68 -4.85 -1.31
N LYS A 66 -24.83 -4.49 -0.73
CA LYS A 66 -26.08 -4.34 -1.50
C LYS A 66 -26.14 -3.01 -2.26
N ASN A 67 -25.54 -1.97 -1.70
CA ASN A 67 -25.53 -0.64 -2.31
C ASN A 67 -24.66 -0.64 -3.59
N PHE A 68 -25.24 -0.19 -4.71
CA PHE A 68 -24.58 -0.18 -6.02
C PHE A 68 -23.29 0.65 -6.05
N TRP A 69 -23.28 1.83 -5.44
CA TRP A 69 -22.11 2.71 -5.44
C TRP A 69 -20.98 2.16 -4.58
N LEU A 70 -21.31 1.56 -3.43
CA LEU A 70 -20.32 0.88 -2.60
C LEU A 70 -19.78 -0.38 -3.27
N LYS A 71 -20.59 -1.07 -4.08
CA LYS A 71 -20.16 -2.19 -4.90
C LYS A 71 -19.16 -1.74 -5.96
N ILE A 72 -19.43 -0.64 -6.66
CA ILE A 72 -18.46 -0.06 -7.60
C ILE A 72 -17.17 0.32 -6.87
N TRP A 73 -17.28 1.00 -5.72
CA TRP A 73 -16.11 1.40 -4.93
C TRP A 73 -15.25 0.20 -4.50
N ALA A 74 -15.86 -0.85 -3.94
CA ALA A 74 -15.17 -2.07 -3.56
C ALA A 74 -14.62 -2.83 -4.77
N GLY A 75 -15.33 -2.82 -5.90
CA GLY A 75 -14.91 -3.44 -7.15
C GLY A 75 -13.68 -2.76 -7.76
N ILE A 76 -13.65 -1.43 -7.75
CA ILE A 76 -12.47 -0.65 -8.15
C ILE A 76 -11.30 -1.00 -7.23
N ALA A 77 -11.50 -1.03 -5.90
CA ALA A 77 -10.46 -1.41 -4.97
C ALA A 77 -9.93 -2.84 -5.24
N ALA A 78 -10.81 -3.79 -5.56
CA ALA A 78 -10.42 -5.15 -5.92
C ALA A 78 -9.60 -5.19 -7.20
N LEU A 79 -10.02 -4.48 -8.25
CA LEU A 79 -9.28 -4.37 -9.50
C LEU A 79 -7.90 -3.73 -9.29
N CYS A 80 -7.81 -2.66 -8.49
CA CYS A 80 -6.53 -2.03 -8.15
C CYS A 80 -5.62 -2.98 -7.36
N CYS A 81 -6.14 -3.68 -6.34
CA CYS A 81 -5.33 -4.64 -5.59
C CYS A 81 -4.83 -5.79 -6.47
N PHE A 82 -5.68 -6.31 -7.37
CA PHE A 82 -5.30 -7.35 -8.31
C PHE A 82 -4.22 -6.87 -9.30
N TYR A 83 -4.44 -5.68 -9.87
CA TYR A 83 -3.50 -5.08 -10.82
C TYR A 83 -2.14 -4.83 -10.17
N VAL A 84 -2.10 -4.10 -9.05
CA VAL A 84 -0.83 -3.78 -8.38
C VAL A 84 -0.15 -5.04 -7.86
N ALA A 85 -0.89 -5.99 -7.25
CA ALA A 85 -0.29 -7.26 -6.85
C ALA A 85 0.34 -8.00 -8.03
N GLY A 86 -0.33 -7.98 -9.19
CA GLY A 86 0.18 -8.53 -10.43
C GLY A 86 1.46 -7.84 -10.88
N GLU A 87 1.48 -6.50 -10.91
CA GLU A 87 2.68 -5.73 -11.26
C GLU A 87 3.86 -6.06 -10.34
N GLU A 88 3.67 -6.08 -9.01
CA GLU A 88 4.74 -6.37 -8.03
C GLU A 88 5.33 -7.78 -8.16
N ILE A 89 4.56 -8.78 -8.60
CA ILE A 89 5.07 -10.15 -8.81
C ILE A 89 5.35 -10.46 -10.28
N SER A 90 5.36 -9.43 -11.12
CA SER A 90 5.63 -9.54 -12.57
C SER A 90 4.66 -10.48 -13.26
N TRP A 91 3.38 -10.38 -12.89
CA TRP A 91 2.25 -11.22 -13.30
C TRP A 91 2.45 -12.71 -13.04
N GLY A 92 3.32 -13.06 -12.08
CA GLY A 92 3.68 -14.41 -11.68
C GLY A 92 5.03 -14.86 -12.20
N GLN A 93 5.73 -14.04 -12.99
CA GLN A 93 7.02 -14.40 -13.56
C GLN A 93 8.07 -14.68 -12.48
N GLN A 94 8.03 -13.94 -11.38
CA GLN A 94 8.92 -14.17 -10.24
C GLN A 94 8.67 -15.54 -9.55
N ILE A 95 7.48 -16.13 -9.73
CA ILE A 95 7.09 -17.41 -9.12
C ILE A 95 7.40 -18.60 -10.06
N PHE A 96 7.07 -18.44 -11.34
CA PHE A 96 7.15 -19.53 -12.33
C PHE A 96 8.34 -19.43 -13.27
N HIS A 97 9.12 -18.34 -13.17
CA HIS A 97 10.38 -18.11 -13.86
C HIS A 97 10.34 -18.31 -15.39
N TRP A 98 9.24 -17.88 -16.04
CA TRP A 98 9.22 -17.82 -17.49
C TRP A 98 10.09 -16.67 -18.02
N GLY A 99 10.60 -16.82 -19.23
CA GLY A 99 11.39 -15.79 -19.88
C GLY A 99 10.53 -14.63 -20.40
N THR A 100 11.10 -13.43 -20.40
CA THR A 100 10.48 -12.24 -21.00
C THR A 100 10.60 -12.30 -22.52
N PRO A 101 9.51 -12.13 -23.28
CA PRO A 101 9.55 -12.09 -24.74
C PRO A 101 10.50 -11.00 -25.25
N GLU A 102 11.24 -11.24 -26.34
CA GLU A 102 12.26 -10.32 -26.87
C GLU A 102 11.71 -8.91 -27.17
N ASN A 103 10.50 -8.85 -27.73
CA ASN A 103 9.81 -7.59 -28.01
C ASN A 103 9.41 -6.82 -26.74
N TRP A 104 9.24 -7.52 -25.62
CA TRP A 104 8.90 -6.93 -24.32
C TRP A 104 10.15 -6.53 -23.54
N ALA A 105 11.21 -7.34 -23.58
CA ALA A 105 12.52 -7.01 -23.03
C ALA A 105 13.15 -5.76 -23.68
N ALA A 106 12.74 -5.42 -24.91
CA ALA A 106 13.16 -4.19 -25.57
C ALA A 106 12.60 -2.91 -24.92
N ILE A 107 11.53 -3.01 -24.12
CA ILE A 107 10.87 -1.87 -23.46
C ILE A 107 10.80 -1.99 -21.94
N ASN A 108 10.96 -3.18 -21.37
CA ASN A 108 10.98 -3.44 -19.94
C ASN A 108 12.44 -3.52 -19.47
N ASP A 109 12.87 -2.60 -18.61
CA ASP A 109 14.28 -2.45 -18.20
C ASP A 109 14.74 -3.49 -17.17
N GLN A 110 13.81 -4.25 -16.60
CA GLN A 110 14.05 -5.32 -15.62
C GLN A 110 13.95 -6.72 -16.25
N ASN A 111 13.75 -6.83 -17.56
CA ASN A 111 13.46 -8.10 -18.25
C ASN A 111 12.30 -8.86 -17.59
N GLU A 112 11.22 -8.14 -17.26
CA GLU A 112 10.02 -8.70 -16.65
C GLU A 112 8.77 -8.52 -17.53
N THR A 113 7.65 -9.16 -17.16
CA THR A 113 6.37 -9.08 -17.89
C THR A 113 5.38 -8.05 -17.34
N ASN A 114 5.75 -7.30 -16.29
CA ASN A 114 4.96 -6.18 -15.78
C ASN A 114 5.01 -4.95 -16.72
N LEU A 115 4.10 -4.02 -16.45
CA LEU A 115 3.96 -2.76 -17.16
C LEU A 115 4.70 -1.62 -16.45
N HIS A 116 4.79 -1.63 -15.12
CA HIS A 116 5.42 -0.54 -14.37
C HIS A 116 6.92 -0.35 -14.68
N ASN A 117 7.61 -1.40 -15.11
CA ASN A 117 9.02 -1.34 -15.53
C ASN A 117 9.20 -0.95 -17.01
N THR A 118 8.11 -0.61 -17.72
CA THR A 118 8.22 -0.12 -19.11
C THR A 118 8.38 1.39 -19.22
N SER A 119 8.08 2.14 -18.14
CA SER A 119 8.29 3.58 -18.12
C SER A 119 8.27 4.17 -16.71
N THR A 120 9.04 5.24 -16.50
CA THR A 120 9.02 6.03 -15.27
C THR A 120 7.64 6.61 -14.93
N TRP A 121 6.78 6.80 -15.93
CA TRP A 121 5.40 7.20 -15.67
C TRP A 121 4.67 6.10 -14.89
N LEU A 122 4.70 4.87 -15.41
CA LEU A 122 3.97 3.72 -14.86
C LEU A 122 4.52 3.26 -13.51
N ASP A 123 5.81 3.43 -13.26
CA ASP A 123 6.41 3.29 -11.92
C ASP A 123 5.87 4.39 -10.97
N GLN A 124 6.04 5.67 -11.31
CA GLN A 124 5.93 6.72 -10.30
C GLN A 124 4.50 7.23 -10.05
N LYS A 125 3.68 7.32 -11.09
CA LYS A 125 2.40 8.03 -11.00
C LYS A 125 1.32 7.24 -10.28
N PRO A 126 1.16 5.91 -10.47
CA PRO A 126 0.26 5.12 -9.65
C PRO A 126 0.57 5.23 -8.16
N ARG A 127 1.85 5.13 -7.79
CA ARG A 127 2.33 5.35 -6.42
C ARG A 127 1.95 6.74 -5.90
N ALA A 128 2.23 7.80 -6.67
CA ALA A 128 1.89 9.17 -6.28
C ALA A 128 0.39 9.39 -6.04
N ILE A 129 -0.49 8.77 -6.84
CA ILE A 129 -1.94 8.83 -6.63
C ILE A 129 -2.31 8.16 -5.29
N LEU A 130 -1.71 7.00 -5.00
CA LEU A 130 -1.95 6.28 -3.76
C LEU A 130 -1.42 7.06 -2.54
N GLU A 131 -0.25 7.69 -2.63
CA GLU A 131 0.28 8.58 -1.59
C GLU A 131 -0.68 9.72 -1.24
N ILE A 132 -1.25 10.37 -2.27
CA ILE A 132 -2.26 11.43 -2.07
C ILE A 132 -3.50 10.85 -1.39
N GLY A 133 -3.94 9.66 -1.81
CA GLY A 133 -5.04 8.93 -1.18
C GLY A 133 -4.78 8.61 0.29
N VAL A 134 -3.57 8.18 0.64
CA VAL A 134 -3.14 7.89 2.01
C VAL A 134 -3.05 9.16 2.85
N LEU A 135 -2.54 10.27 2.30
CA LEU A 135 -2.51 11.55 3.00
C LEU A 135 -3.93 12.04 3.32
N ILE A 136 -4.80 12.06 2.31
CA ILE A 136 -6.18 12.55 2.45
C ILE A 136 -6.99 11.61 3.35
N GLY A 137 -6.99 10.31 3.04
CA GLY A 137 -7.75 9.30 3.76
C GLY A 137 -7.20 9.03 5.15
N GLY A 138 -5.88 8.96 5.29
CA GLY A 138 -5.24 8.58 6.54
C GLY A 138 -5.10 9.69 7.55
N LEU A 139 -4.91 10.94 7.12
CA LEU A 139 -4.64 12.06 8.02
C LEU A 139 -5.72 13.15 7.94
N ILE A 140 -6.01 13.64 6.73
CA ILE A 140 -6.91 14.81 6.57
C ILE A 140 -8.35 14.45 6.96
N ILE A 141 -8.89 13.34 6.45
CA ILE A 141 -10.27 12.92 6.75
C ILE A 141 -10.44 12.62 8.25
N PRO A 142 -9.60 11.80 8.92
CA PRO A 142 -9.70 11.56 10.36
C PRO A 142 -9.58 12.84 11.20
N ALA A 143 -8.68 13.77 10.81
CA ALA A 143 -8.56 15.07 11.44
C ALA A 143 -9.85 15.90 11.31
N LEU A 144 -10.41 15.99 10.10
CA LEU A 144 -11.68 16.69 9.86
C LEU A 144 -12.84 16.03 10.62
N ARG A 145 -12.93 14.70 10.67
CA ARG A 145 -13.94 14.00 11.47
C ARG A 145 -13.87 14.35 12.95
N LYS A 146 -12.66 14.56 13.48
CA LYS A 146 -12.43 14.89 14.90
C LYS A 146 -12.72 16.35 15.21
N TRP A 147 -12.33 17.27 14.33
CA TRP A 147 -12.32 18.71 14.65
C TRP A 147 -13.33 19.56 13.88
N LYS A 148 -13.72 19.16 12.67
CA LYS A 148 -14.63 19.89 11.76
C LYS A 148 -15.50 18.93 10.93
N PRO A 149 -16.30 18.05 11.56
CA PRO A 149 -17.05 17.00 10.86
C PRO A 149 -18.05 17.55 9.84
N GLU A 150 -18.53 18.78 10.02
CA GLU A 150 -19.43 19.49 9.11
C GLU A 150 -18.83 19.76 7.73
N ARG A 151 -17.49 19.76 7.62
CA ARG A 151 -16.79 19.94 6.33
C ARG A 151 -16.75 18.70 5.47
N LEU A 152 -17.07 17.52 6.02
CA LEU A 152 -17.06 16.27 5.27
C LEU A 152 -18.42 16.02 4.62
N PRO A 153 -18.48 15.83 3.30
CA PRO A 153 -19.72 15.47 2.62
C PRO A 153 -20.33 14.17 3.20
N GLN A 154 -21.56 14.24 3.69
CA GLN A 154 -22.22 13.09 4.31
C GLN A 154 -22.50 11.94 3.35
N ARG A 155 -22.59 12.22 2.04
CA ARG A 155 -22.80 11.21 0.99
C ARG A 155 -21.65 10.19 0.84
N PHE A 156 -20.49 10.45 1.44
CA PHE A 156 -19.31 9.58 1.38
C PHE A 156 -18.95 8.99 2.75
N LYS A 157 -19.83 9.10 3.76
CA LYS A 157 -19.54 8.66 5.12
C LYS A 157 -19.14 7.19 5.22
N GLU A 158 -19.71 6.35 4.36
CA GLU A 158 -19.47 4.90 4.31
C GLU A 158 -18.09 4.56 3.76
N ILE A 159 -17.44 5.45 3.00
CA ILE A 159 -16.10 5.22 2.43
C ILE A 159 -14.98 5.87 3.25
N TYR A 160 -15.30 6.80 4.16
CA TYR A 160 -14.30 7.46 5.01
C TYR A 160 -13.65 6.52 6.03
N PRO A 161 -12.32 6.32 5.99
CA PRO A 161 -11.62 5.40 6.88
C PRO A 161 -11.85 5.72 8.36
N GLY A 162 -11.83 4.68 9.19
CA GLY A 162 -11.70 4.78 10.63
C GLY A 162 -10.27 5.10 11.06
N ASN A 163 -10.07 5.35 12.35
CA ASN A 163 -8.75 5.78 12.86
C ASN A 163 -7.65 4.70 12.78
N ILE A 164 -8.00 3.46 12.41
CA ILE A 164 -7.04 2.34 12.32
C ILE A 164 -5.92 2.58 11.30
N VAL A 165 -6.17 3.41 10.28
CA VAL A 165 -5.19 3.68 9.23
C VAL A 165 -4.27 4.88 9.55
N VAL A 166 -4.57 5.64 10.60
CA VAL A 166 -3.90 6.93 10.89
C VAL A 166 -2.42 6.72 11.14
N PHE A 167 -2.06 5.74 11.97
CA PHE A 167 -0.66 5.51 12.34
C PHE A 167 0.17 5.05 11.12
N THR A 168 -0.36 4.13 10.31
CA THR A 168 0.27 3.74 9.03
C THR A 168 0.47 4.94 8.10
N ALA A 169 -0.51 5.84 8.00
CA ALA A 169 -0.38 7.06 7.19
C ALA A 169 0.67 8.03 7.74
N ILE A 170 0.82 8.13 9.08
CA ILE A 170 1.90 8.90 9.70
C ILE A 170 3.25 8.29 9.32
N CYS A 171 3.41 6.97 9.41
CA CYS A 171 4.64 6.29 8.99
C CYS A 171 4.97 6.57 7.52
N ALA A 172 4.00 6.44 6.61
CA ALA A 172 4.18 6.77 5.20
C ALA A 172 4.65 8.23 4.99
N VAL A 173 4.02 9.20 5.67
CA VAL A 173 4.45 10.61 5.58
C VAL A 173 5.86 10.80 6.14
N ILE A 174 6.22 10.14 7.25
CA ILE A 174 7.57 10.21 7.81
C ILE A 174 8.60 9.69 6.80
N VAL A 175 8.36 8.52 6.18
CA VAL A 175 9.24 7.97 5.13
C VAL A 175 9.39 8.95 3.98
N LYS A 176 8.30 9.64 3.58
CA LYS A 176 8.33 10.63 2.49
C LYS A 176 9.23 11.81 2.84
N LEU A 177 9.09 12.32 4.06
CA LEU A 177 9.88 13.45 4.54
C LEU A 177 11.36 13.07 4.67
N ILE A 178 11.65 11.84 5.11
CA ILE A 178 13.01 11.29 5.14
C ILE A 178 13.61 11.24 3.72
N GLY A 179 12.83 10.79 2.72
CA GLY A 179 13.25 10.78 1.32
C GLY A 179 13.59 12.18 0.81
N ILE A 180 12.66 13.13 0.99
CA ILE A 180 12.87 14.53 0.58
C ILE A 180 14.10 15.13 1.26
N TYR A 181 14.29 14.86 2.56
CA TYR A 181 15.48 15.31 3.28
C TYR A 181 16.76 14.69 2.70
N GLY A 182 16.76 13.39 2.41
CA GLY A 182 17.88 12.70 1.78
C GLY A 182 18.23 13.30 0.43
N ASP A 183 17.24 13.46 -0.46
CA ASP A 183 17.44 14.05 -1.79
C ASP A 183 17.96 15.50 -1.73
N THR A 184 17.61 16.24 -0.69
CA THR A 184 18.05 17.64 -0.50
C THR A 184 19.43 17.75 0.11
N THR A 185 19.81 16.83 1.02
CA THR A 185 21.03 16.93 1.82
C THR A 185 22.13 15.96 1.41
N GLY A 186 21.82 14.96 0.58
CA GLY A 186 22.69 13.82 0.25
C GLY A 186 22.78 12.76 1.36
N HIS A 187 22.09 12.95 2.48
CA HIS A 187 22.09 12.00 3.61
C HIS A 187 20.87 11.08 3.54
N HIS A 188 21.00 9.96 2.83
CA HIS A 188 19.95 8.97 2.70
C HIS A 188 19.94 8.00 3.90
N LEU A 189 18.83 7.96 4.63
CA LEU A 189 18.63 7.01 5.74
C LEU A 189 18.26 5.61 5.24
N PHE A 190 17.38 5.54 4.23
CA PHE A 190 16.96 4.29 3.62
C PHE A 190 17.68 4.06 2.30
N TRP A 191 18.06 2.82 2.03
CA TRP A 191 18.69 2.41 0.78
C TRP A 191 17.78 2.67 -0.44
N ARG A 192 16.51 2.25 -0.34
CA ARG A 192 15.45 2.61 -1.30
C ARG A 192 14.21 3.11 -0.57
N VAL A 193 13.99 4.41 -0.63
CA VAL A 193 12.84 5.06 0.04
C VAL A 193 11.52 4.68 -0.62
N SER A 194 11.50 4.47 -1.94
CA SER A 194 10.28 4.11 -2.70
C SER A 194 9.68 2.79 -2.22
N GLU A 195 10.51 1.77 -2.06
CA GLU A 195 10.12 0.45 -1.55
C GLU A 195 9.49 0.60 -0.16
N VAL A 196 10.24 1.21 0.77
CA VAL A 196 9.75 1.41 2.15
C VAL A 196 8.44 2.20 2.16
N MET A 197 8.24 3.13 1.22
CA MET A 197 6.97 3.83 1.02
C MET A 197 5.85 2.87 0.61
N GLU A 198 6.05 2.11 -0.46
CA GLU A 198 5.09 1.17 -1.03
C GLU A 198 4.59 0.17 0.00
N LEU A 199 5.48 -0.36 0.84
CA LEU A 199 5.13 -1.18 2.00
C LEU A 199 4.05 -0.55 2.89
N TYR A 200 4.19 0.72 3.26
CA TYR A 200 3.18 1.42 4.07
C TYR A 200 1.92 1.74 3.29
N LEU A 201 2.02 2.08 2.00
CA LEU A 201 0.87 2.34 1.14
C LEU A 201 0.01 1.08 0.98
N TYR A 202 0.62 -0.07 0.74
CA TYR A 202 -0.09 -1.34 0.54
C TYR A 202 -0.66 -1.87 1.85
N TYR A 203 0.09 -1.72 2.95
CA TYR A 203 -0.44 -2.01 4.27
C TYR A 203 -1.64 -1.12 4.63
N PHE A 204 -1.61 0.17 4.27
CA PHE A 204 -2.73 1.08 4.44
C PHE A 204 -3.97 0.59 3.69
N VAL A 205 -3.82 0.14 2.43
CA VAL A 205 -4.94 -0.39 1.62
C VAL A 205 -5.55 -1.61 2.29
N LEU A 206 -4.74 -2.55 2.77
CA LEU A 206 -5.22 -3.71 3.50
C LEU A 206 -6.00 -3.30 4.77
N LEU A 207 -5.44 -2.43 5.60
CA LEU A 207 -6.12 -1.93 6.81
C LEU A 207 -7.41 -1.21 6.48
N TYR A 208 -7.42 -0.38 5.43
CA TYR A 208 -8.61 0.31 4.96
C TYR A 208 -9.73 -0.68 4.64
N LEU A 209 -9.44 -1.72 3.87
CA LEU A 209 -10.43 -2.72 3.46
C LEU A 209 -10.93 -3.55 4.65
N ILE A 210 -10.04 -3.90 5.59
CA ILE A 210 -10.43 -4.57 6.84
C ILE A 210 -11.36 -3.67 7.66
N ASP A 211 -11.04 -2.38 7.79
CA ASP A 211 -11.87 -1.40 8.49
C ASP A 211 -13.24 -1.25 7.82
N ARG A 212 -13.29 -1.14 6.49
CA ARG A 212 -14.55 -1.14 5.73
C ARG A 212 -15.38 -2.39 5.98
N LYS A 213 -14.75 -3.56 5.99
CA LYS A 213 -15.44 -4.83 6.27
C LYS A 213 -16.13 -4.83 7.63
N PHE A 214 -15.46 -4.39 8.68
CA PHE A 214 -16.08 -4.33 10.01
C PHE A 214 -17.15 -3.24 10.09
N SER A 215 -16.85 -2.04 9.59
CA SER A 215 -17.78 -0.90 9.62
C SER A 215 -19.06 -1.17 8.83
N TRP A 216 -18.95 -1.74 7.64
CA TRP A 216 -20.12 -2.04 6.80
C TRP A 216 -20.98 -3.16 7.40
N LYS A 217 -20.35 -4.13 8.06
CA LYS A 217 -21.08 -5.17 8.79
C LYS A 217 -21.85 -4.59 9.98
N GLU A 218 -21.23 -3.71 10.76
CA GLU A 218 -21.88 -3.03 11.89
C GLU A 218 -23.06 -2.14 11.44
N GLN A 219 -22.98 -1.60 10.22
CA GLN A 219 -24.04 -0.79 9.60
C GLN A 219 -25.11 -1.62 8.85
N GLY A 220 -24.97 -2.96 8.78
CA GLY A 220 -25.88 -3.83 8.03
C GLY A 220 -25.83 -3.68 6.51
N LEU A 221 -24.73 -3.16 5.97
CA LEU A 221 -24.51 -2.98 4.53
C LEU A 221 -24.03 -4.26 3.82
N ILE A 222 -23.42 -5.18 4.58
CA ILE A 222 -22.92 -6.50 4.15
C ILE A 222 -23.35 -7.61 5.11
#